data_AF-A0A2V7R203-F1
#
_entry.id   AF-A0A2V7R203-F1
#
_cell.length_a   1.000
_cell.length_b   1.000
_cell.length_c   1.000
_cell.angle_alpha   90.00
_cell.angle_beta   90.00
_cell.angle_gamma   90.00
#
_symmetry.space_group_name_H-M   'P 1'
#
loop_
_entity.id
_entity.type
_entity.pdbx_description
1 polymer ?
#
loop_
_entity_poly.entity_id
_entity_poly.type
_entity_poly.pdbx_seq_one_letter_code
_entity_poly.pdbx_strand_id
1 'polypeptide(L)' 'SSDGAGALDQMSLEEVERVLIQKALARAGGNVSDAAKALGLSRSALYRRLKRHGL' A
#
# COMPACT_ATOMS: atom_id res chain seq x y z
N SER A 1 13.28 3.98 -20.63
CA SER A 1 13.62 2.86 -19.74
C SER A 1 12.34 2.30 -19.15
N SER A 2 11.99 1.07 -19.52
CA SER A 2 10.73 0.37 -19.21
C SER A 2 10.87 -0.61 -18.04
N ASP A 3 11.79 -0.37 -17.11
CA ASP A 3 12.14 -1.29 -16.00
C ASP A 3 11.13 -1.33 -14.83
N GLY A 4 10.10 -0.49 -14.84
CA GLY A 4 9.13 -0.44 -13.74
C GLY A 4 8.18 -1.65 -13.68
N ALA A 5 7.85 -2.23 -14.84
CA ALA A 5 6.94 -3.37 -14.93
C ALA A 5 7.63 -4.68 -14.50
N GLY A 6 8.86 -4.90 -14.96
CA GLY A 6 9.62 -6.12 -14.62
C GLY A 6 9.94 -6.25 -13.13
N ALA A 7 10.03 -5.13 -12.40
CA ALA A 7 10.19 -5.16 -10.94
C ALA A 7 8.90 -5.62 -10.22
N LEU A 8 7.72 -5.27 -10.73
CA LEU A 8 6.45 -5.71 -10.15
C LEU A 8 6.21 -7.20 -10.36
N ASP A 9 6.59 -7.74 -11.52
CA ASP A 9 6.44 -9.16 -11.86
C ASP A 9 7.30 -10.09 -10.99
N GLN A 10 8.34 -9.55 -10.35
CA GLN A 10 9.22 -10.27 -9.43
C GLN A 10 8.83 -10.12 -7.96
N MET A 11 7.92 -9.21 -7.63
CA MET A 11 7.47 -8.98 -6.26
C MET A 11 6.40 -10.00 -5.86
N SER A 12 6.46 -10.44 -4.61
CA SER A 12 5.36 -11.15 -3.98
C SER A 12 4.13 -10.24 -3.84
N LEU A 13 2.95 -10.86 -3.71
CA LEU A 13 1.71 -10.11 -3.46
C LEU A 13 1.78 -9.26 -2.17
N GLU A 14 2.50 -9.75 -1.15
CA GLU A 14 2.71 -9.02 0.11
C GLU A 14 3.59 -7.79 -0.08
N GLU A 15 4.65 -7.88 -0.89
CA GLU A 15 5.49 -6.73 -1.21
C GLU A 15 4.74 -5.69 -2.05
N VAL A 16 3.95 -6.14 -3.03
CA VAL A 16 3.10 -5.24 -3.83
C VAL A 16 2.10 -4.53 -2.92
N GLU A 17 1.44 -5.27 -2.03
CA GLU A 17 0.51 -4.71 -1.06
C GLU A 17 1.20 -3.67 -0.15
N ARG A 18 2.38 -3.99 0.39
CA ARG A 18 3.17 -3.07 1.23
C ARG A 18 3.48 -1.77 0.48
N VAL A 19 3.94 -1.87 -0.77
CA VAL A 19 4.27 -0.70 -1.60
C VAL A 19 3.03 0.14 -1.89
N LEU A 20 1.89 -0.47 -2.17
CA LEU A 20 0.63 0.25 -2.40
C LEU A 20 0.15 0.99 -1.15
N ILE A 21 0.26 0.36 0.03
CA ILE A 21 -0.07 0.98 1.31
C ILE A 21 0.81 2.20 1.59
N GLN A 22 2.13 2.07 1.42
CA GLN A 22 3.07 3.18 1.62
C GLN A 22 2.80 4.33 0.65
N LYS A 23 2.57 4.03 -0.63
CA LYS A 23 2.24 5.06 -1.65
C LYS A 23 0.93 5.77 -1.31
N ALA A 24 -0.09 5.05 -0.86
CA ALA A 24 -1.36 5.65 -0.45
C ALA A 24 -1.21 6.56 0.76
N LEU A 25 -0.48 6.12 1.79
CA LEU A 25 -0.18 6.94 2.97
C LEU A 25 0.61 8.20 2.61
N ALA A 26 1.65 8.08 1.79
CA ALA A 26 2.45 9.22 1.34
C ALA A 26 1.60 10.25 0.59
N ARG A 27 0.74 9.80 -0.34
CA ARG A 27 -0.18 10.68 -1.09
C ARG A 27 -1.23 11.33 -0.20
N ALA A 28 -1.67 10.64 0.86
CA ALA A 28 -2.63 11.14 1.83
C ALA A 28 -1.99 11.97 2.96
N GLY A 29 -0.68 12.24 2.92
CA GLY A 29 0.02 12.96 3.99
C GLY A 29 -0.06 12.25 5.35
N GLY A 30 -0.08 10.92 5.35
CA GLY A 30 -0.24 10.10 6.56
C GLY A 30 -1.68 9.92 7.04
N ASN A 31 -2.67 10.53 6.38
CA ASN A 31 -4.07 10.33 6.75
C ASN A 31 -4.55 8.92 6.37
N VAL A 32 -4.65 8.06 7.37
CA VAL A 32 -5.08 6.65 7.22
C VAL A 32 -6.49 6.53 6.63
N SER A 33 -7.39 7.48 6.89
CA SER A 33 -8.75 7.44 6.33
C SER A 33 -8.75 7.61 4.83
N ASP A 34 -7.99 8.59 4.34
CA ASP A 34 -7.96 8.92 2.92
C ASP A 34 -7.11 7.92 2.15
N ALA A 35 -6.03 7.40 2.75
CA ALA A 35 -5.29 6.27 2.21
C ALA A 35 -6.18 5.01 2.08
N ALA A 36 -7.00 4.71 3.09
CA ALA A 36 -7.92 3.57 3.04
C ALA A 36 -8.96 3.73 1.92
N LYS A 37 -9.57 4.92 1.80
CA LYS A 37 -10.50 5.23 0.70
C LYS A 37 -9.85 5.06 -0.66
N ALA A 38 -8.62 5.58 -0.84
CA ALA A 38 -7.89 5.49 -2.10
C ALA A 38 -7.57 4.03 -2.50
N LEU A 39 -7.45 3.13 -1.52
CA LEU A 39 -7.24 1.70 -1.75
C LEU A 39 -8.53 0.88 -1.80
N GLY A 40 -9.70 1.51 -1.68
CA GLY A 40 -11.00 0.80 -1.63
C GLY A 40 -11.19 -0.03 -0.36
N LEU A 41 -10.55 0.35 0.74
CA LEU A 41 -10.58 -0.38 2.01
C LEU A 41 -11.38 0.38 3.07
N SER A 42 -11.92 -0.36 4.03
CA SER A 42 -12.30 0.24 5.30
C SER A 42 -11.05 0.65 6.09
N ARG A 43 -11.19 1.65 6.97
CA ARG A 43 -10.10 2.10 7.84
C ARG A 43 -9.55 0.96 8.71
N SER A 44 -10.42 0.11 9.25
CA SER A 44 -10.03 -1.04 10.07
C SER A 44 -9.27 -2.11 9.28
N ALA A 45 -9.61 -2.31 8.01
CA ALA A 45 -8.86 -3.21 7.13
C ALA A 45 -7.44 -2.68 6.88
N LEU A 46 -7.28 -1.39 6.62
CA LEU A 46 -5.96 -0.78 6.43
C LEU A 46 -5.10 -0.91 7.70
N TYR A 47 -5.64 -0.63 8.89
CA TYR A 47 -4.91 -0.80 10.15
C TYR A 47 -4.40 -2.24 10.37
N ARG A 48 -5.18 -3.26 10.03
CA ARG A 48 -4.72 -4.66 10.14
C ARG A 48 -3.55 -4.95 9.19
N ARG A 49 -3.59 -4.39 7.98
CA ARG A 49 -2.50 -4.54 7.00
C ARG A 49 -1.24 -3.78 7.44
N LEU A 50 -1.38 -2.55 7.96
CA LEU A 50 -0.26 -1.80 8.55
C LEU A 50 0.44 -2.62 9.63
N LYS A 51 -0.33 -3.16 10.58
CA LYS A 51 0.21 -4.03 11.64
C LYS A 51 0.90 -5.27 11.08
N ARG A 52 0.31 -5.93 10.07
CA ARG A 52 0.91 -7.11 9.40
C ARG A 52 2.26 -6.78 8.78
N HIS A 53 2.38 -5.61 8.17
CA HIS A 53 3.58 -5.15 7.49
C HIS A 53 4.57 -4.42 8.41
N GLY A 54 4.25 -4.18 9.68
CA GLY A 54 5.10 -3.41 10.59
C GLY A 54 5.28 -1.95 10.14
N LEU A 55 4.20 -1.36 9.62
CA LEU A 55 4.11 0.04 9.18
C LEU A 55 3.33 0.90 10.18
#